data_AF-A0A7V0UED6-F1
#
_entry.id   AF-A0A7V0UED6-F1
#
_cell.length_a   1.000
_cell.length_b   1.000
_cell.length_c   1.000
_cell.angle_alpha   90.00
_cell.angle_beta   90.00
_cell.angle_gamma   90.00
#
_symmetry.space_group_name_H-M   'P 1'
#
loop_
_entity.id
_entity.type
_entity.pdbx_description
1 polymer ?
#
loop_
_entity_poly.entity_id
_entity_poly.type
_entity_poly.pdbx_seq_one_letter_code
_entity_poly.pdbx_strand_id
1 'polypeptide(L)'
;MQNPKSAIRIPKSEVPPTCPPFPLCSGLRSSEMAQPATLVVDIETVGQDPELIPARAREILLDVENEEDRRRVLENLALDPCTGRIICIGVHWVELDRSRVYCQSDERELLANFWSDIGQIRPQRFVTFNGKSFDFPYINIRSAIMGVPVPRDVQLDTRRYSTERHFDVREVLVNYDRYRKGTLEFFCEIFGVPSPKNGINGRTVGDYFKAGQLEQIAQYCLADCRATSELYLKLRNYYR
;
A
#
# COMPACT_ATOMS: atom_id res chain seq x y z
N MET A 1 -34.09 -7.74 20.96
CA MET A 1 -32.63 -7.69 21.12
C MET A 1 -32.03 -8.82 20.30
N GLN A 2 -31.49 -8.53 19.11
CA GLN A 2 -30.72 -9.50 18.32
C GLN A 2 -29.62 -8.74 17.57
N ASN A 3 -28.38 -8.89 18.01
CA ASN A 3 -27.24 -9.25 17.16
C ASN A 3 -26.04 -9.57 18.09
N PRO A 4 -25.12 -10.46 17.70
CA PRO A 4 -24.07 -9.96 16.81
C PRO A 4 -23.51 -10.96 15.79
N LYS A 5 -23.19 -10.41 14.60
CA LYS A 5 -21.98 -10.70 13.81
C LYS A 5 -21.73 -12.16 13.42
N SER A 6 -22.38 -12.60 12.34
CA SER A 6 -21.79 -13.62 11.46
C SER A 6 -20.62 -12.99 10.69
N ALA A 7 -19.44 -12.95 11.32
CA ALA A 7 -18.21 -12.69 10.59
C ALA A 7 -18.03 -13.80 9.55
N ILE A 8 -17.83 -13.41 8.29
CA ILE A 8 -17.47 -14.30 7.19
C ILE A 8 -16.21 -15.07 7.63
N ARG A 9 -16.34 -16.38 7.87
CA ARG A 9 -15.20 -17.25 8.16
C ARG A 9 -14.46 -17.47 6.84
N ILE A 10 -13.34 -16.76 6.65
CA ILE A 10 -12.38 -17.05 5.59
C ILE A 10 -11.67 -18.37 5.96
N PRO A 11 -11.67 -19.40 5.09
CA PRO A 11 -11.03 -20.68 5.38
C PRO A 11 -9.52 -20.51 5.56
N LYS A 12 -8.97 -21.15 6.62
CA LYS A 12 -7.52 -21.30 6.82
C LYS A 12 -6.98 -22.37 5.86
N SER A 13 -6.69 -22.02 4.62
CA SER A 13 -5.89 -22.85 3.73
C SER A 13 -5.00 -21.95 2.89
N GLU A 14 -3.71 -22.31 2.81
CA GLU A 14 -2.55 -21.52 2.35
C GLU A 14 -1.98 -20.55 3.39
N VAL A 15 -1.12 -21.10 4.26
CA VAL A 15 -0.17 -20.32 5.06
C VAL A 15 1.11 -20.21 4.22
N PRO A 16 1.35 -19.09 3.51
CA PRO A 16 2.67 -18.82 2.95
C PRO A 16 3.67 -18.57 4.10
N PRO A 17 4.98 -18.78 3.85
CA PRO A 17 6.02 -18.68 4.88
C PRO A 17 6.00 -17.32 5.57
N THR A 18 6.21 -17.34 6.89
CA THR A 18 6.35 -16.12 7.70
C THR A 18 7.58 -15.34 7.25
N CYS A 19 7.41 -14.03 6.99
CA CYS A 19 8.53 -13.12 6.76
C CYS A 19 9.51 -13.19 7.96
N PRO A 20 10.84 -13.23 7.74
CA PRO A 20 11.79 -13.18 8.84
C PRO A 20 11.57 -11.91 9.68
N PRO A 21 11.90 -11.92 10.98
CA PRO A 21 11.85 -10.72 11.80
C PRO A 21 12.84 -9.69 11.24
N PHE A 22 12.34 -8.75 10.43
CA PHE A 22 13.07 -7.51 10.15
C PHE A 22 13.23 -6.77 11.48
N PRO A 23 14.38 -6.11 11.72
CA PRO A 23 14.69 -5.54 13.01
C PRO A 23 13.52 -4.67 13.48
N LEU A 24 12.82 -5.19 14.48
CA LEU A 24 11.93 -4.43 15.33
C LEU A 24 12.72 -3.18 15.74
N CYS A 25 12.04 -2.05 15.85
CA CYS A 25 12.57 -0.90 16.56
C CYS A 25 12.93 -1.32 18.00
N SER A 26 14.11 -1.91 18.19
CA SER A 26 14.71 -2.15 19.48
C SER A 26 15.22 -0.80 19.96
N GLY A 27 14.38 -0.15 20.77
CA GLY A 27 14.76 1.03 21.54
C GLY A 27 14.75 2.34 20.76
N LEU A 28 13.56 2.87 20.47
CA LEU A 28 13.41 4.32 20.44
C LEU A 28 13.50 4.80 21.90
N ARG A 29 14.69 5.21 22.35
CA ARG A 29 14.83 5.93 23.62
C ARG A 29 14.10 7.27 23.48
N SER A 30 13.16 7.52 24.37
CA SER A 30 12.14 8.57 24.27
C SER A 30 12.65 10.00 24.37
N SER A 31 13.96 10.25 24.50
CA SER A 31 14.48 11.55 24.94
C SER A 31 15.22 12.40 23.89
N GLU A 32 15.54 11.92 22.68
CA GLU A 32 16.33 12.73 21.72
C GLU A 32 16.00 12.55 20.21
N MET A 33 14.85 11.98 19.86
CA MET A 33 14.37 12.01 18.47
C MET A 33 13.22 13.00 18.36
N ALA A 34 13.41 14.07 17.57
CA ALA A 34 12.27 14.76 16.96
C ALA A 34 11.38 13.67 16.35
N GLN A 35 10.11 13.60 16.75
CA GLN A 35 9.20 12.58 16.22
C GLN A 35 9.29 12.59 14.70
N PRO A 36 9.53 11.43 14.05
CA PRO A 36 9.76 11.42 12.61
C PRO A 36 8.53 12.00 11.92
N ALA A 37 8.74 13.13 11.25
CA ALA A 37 7.65 13.95 10.74
C ALA A 37 7.10 13.36 9.45
N THR A 38 7.93 12.70 8.64
CA THR A 38 7.56 12.27 7.29
C THR A 38 7.67 10.75 7.13
N LEU A 39 6.55 10.13 6.75
CA LEU A 39 6.48 8.71 6.44
C LEU A 39 6.12 8.50 4.98
N VAL A 40 6.98 7.81 4.25
CA VAL A 40 6.66 7.27 2.92
C VAL A 40 5.94 5.94 3.08
N VAL A 41 4.88 5.72 2.29
CA VAL A 41 4.09 4.48 2.29
C VAL A 41 3.89 4.01 0.85
N ASP A 42 3.96 2.69 0.65
CA ASP A 42 3.65 2.00 -0.60
C ASP A 42 3.04 0.62 -0.28
N ILE A 43 2.17 0.10 -1.14
CA ILE A 43 1.52 -1.21 -0.95
C ILE A 43 1.68 -2.13 -2.16
N GLU A 44 1.76 -3.43 -1.88
CA GLU A 44 1.61 -4.46 -2.91
C GLU A 44 0.34 -5.26 -2.71
N THR A 45 -0.34 -5.51 -3.82
CA THR A 45 -1.66 -6.14 -3.84
C THR A 45 -1.69 -7.29 -4.83
N VAL A 46 -2.56 -8.26 -4.57
CA VAL A 46 -2.86 -9.36 -5.50
C VAL A 46 -4.36 -9.54 -5.59
N GLY A 47 -4.84 -10.07 -6.72
CA GLY A 47 -6.23 -10.49 -6.86
C GLY A 47 -6.52 -11.61 -5.87
N GLN A 48 -7.68 -11.54 -5.20
CA GLN A 48 -8.16 -12.68 -4.44
C GLN A 48 -8.58 -13.79 -5.41
N ASP A 49 -8.62 -15.02 -4.92
CA ASP A 49 -9.29 -16.10 -5.62
C ASP A 49 -10.77 -15.68 -5.88
N PRO A 50 -11.23 -15.66 -7.15
CA PRO A 50 -12.61 -15.35 -7.48
C PRO A 50 -13.63 -16.22 -6.73
N GLU A 51 -13.28 -17.41 -6.27
CA GLU A 51 -14.14 -18.27 -5.45
C GLU A 51 -14.35 -17.75 -4.02
N LEU A 52 -13.47 -16.87 -3.53
CA LEU A 52 -13.61 -16.22 -2.23
C LEU A 52 -14.48 -14.95 -2.30
N ILE A 53 -14.76 -14.44 -3.50
CA ILE A 53 -15.65 -13.29 -3.69
C ILE A 53 -17.10 -13.76 -3.50
N PRO A 54 -17.93 -13.06 -2.69
CA PRO A 54 -19.33 -13.44 -2.49
C PRO A 54 -20.06 -13.65 -3.81
N ALA A 55 -20.79 -14.77 -3.93
CA ALA A 55 -21.36 -15.24 -5.21
C ALA A 55 -22.10 -14.14 -5.99
N ARG A 56 -22.96 -13.37 -5.31
CA ARG A 56 -23.70 -12.27 -5.96
C ARG A 56 -22.80 -11.13 -6.42
N ALA A 57 -21.76 -10.80 -5.66
CA ALA A 57 -20.78 -9.78 -6.06
C ALA A 57 -19.96 -10.26 -7.26
N ARG A 58 -19.58 -11.55 -7.29
CA ARG A 58 -18.90 -12.16 -8.42
C ARG A 58 -19.76 -12.16 -9.69
N GLU A 59 -21.05 -12.46 -9.58
CA GLU A 59 -21.99 -12.36 -10.71
C GLU A 59 -22.01 -10.94 -11.28
N ILE A 60 -22.17 -9.92 -10.43
CA ILE A 60 -22.17 -8.51 -10.84
C ILE A 60 -20.83 -8.12 -11.48
N LEU A 61 -19.73 -8.56 -10.90
CA LEU A 61 -18.37 -8.26 -11.38
C LEU A 61 -18.10 -8.86 -12.78
N LEU A 62 -18.67 -10.04 -13.06
CA LEU A 62 -18.47 -10.78 -14.32
C LEU A 62 -19.62 -10.60 -15.32
N ASP A 63 -20.58 -9.73 -15.02
CA ASP A 63 -21.67 -9.32 -15.90
C ASP A 63 -21.18 -8.30 -16.93
N VAL A 64 -20.37 -8.81 -17.86
CA VAL A 64 -19.78 -8.05 -18.97
C VAL A 64 -20.11 -8.70 -20.31
N GLU A 65 -20.05 -7.93 -21.39
CA GLU A 65 -20.61 -8.28 -22.69
C GLU A 65 -19.89 -9.46 -23.38
N ASN A 66 -18.58 -9.60 -23.16
CA ASN A 66 -17.75 -10.57 -23.89
C ASN A 66 -16.63 -11.18 -23.02
N GLU A 67 -16.05 -12.29 -23.50
CA GLU A 67 -14.98 -13.02 -22.81
C GLU A 67 -13.65 -12.28 -22.70
N GLU A 68 -13.40 -11.28 -23.54
CA GLU A 68 -12.21 -10.45 -23.42
C GLU A 68 -12.32 -9.50 -22.22
N ASP A 69 -13.48 -8.87 -22.04
CA ASP A 69 -13.75 -8.03 -20.89
C ASP A 69 -13.79 -8.85 -19.60
N ARG A 70 -14.33 -10.08 -19.63
CA ARG A 70 -14.23 -11.00 -18.48
C ARG A 70 -12.78 -11.25 -18.06
N ARG A 71 -11.90 -11.54 -19.02
CA ARG A 71 -10.47 -11.74 -18.75
C ARG A 71 -9.83 -10.49 -18.17
N ARG A 72 -10.13 -9.31 -18.72
CA ARG A 72 -9.62 -8.02 -18.20
C ARG A 72 -10.05 -7.76 -16.76
N VAL A 73 -11.29 -8.09 -16.41
CA VAL A 73 -11.76 -7.98 -15.02
C VAL A 73 -10.94 -8.88 -14.11
N LEU A 74 -10.76 -10.15 -14.49
CA LEU A 74 -9.99 -11.13 -13.71
C LEU A 74 -8.50 -10.75 -13.58
N GLU A 75 -7.91 -10.16 -14.62
CA GLU A 75 -6.52 -9.68 -14.60
C GLU A 75 -6.33 -8.45 -13.69
N ASN A 76 -7.39 -7.66 -13.47
CA ASN A 76 -7.33 -6.42 -12.71
C ASN A 76 -7.86 -6.53 -11.27
N LEU A 77 -8.20 -7.73 -10.79
CA LEU A 77 -8.74 -7.91 -9.44
C LEU A 77 -7.81 -7.33 -8.35
N ALA A 78 -6.49 -7.34 -8.57
CA ALA A 78 -5.52 -6.75 -7.66
C ALA A 78 -5.71 -5.23 -7.47
N LEU A 79 -6.22 -4.53 -8.48
CA LEU A 79 -6.30 -3.07 -8.51
C LEU A 79 -7.55 -2.50 -7.81
N ASP A 80 -8.49 -3.35 -7.38
CA ASP A 80 -9.69 -2.95 -6.66
C ASP A 80 -9.69 -3.57 -5.25
N PRO A 81 -9.82 -2.77 -4.17
CA PRO A 81 -9.81 -3.27 -2.79
C PRO A 81 -10.97 -4.20 -2.43
N CYS A 82 -12.05 -4.22 -3.21
CA CYS A 82 -13.15 -5.16 -3.02
C CYS A 82 -12.77 -6.58 -3.51
N THR A 83 -11.90 -6.68 -4.51
CA THR A 83 -11.56 -7.93 -5.19
C THR A 83 -10.13 -8.38 -4.99
N GLY A 84 -9.24 -7.51 -4.54
CA GLY A 84 -7.86 -7.83 -4.23
C GLY A 84 -7.60 -7.85 -2.73
N ARG A 85 -6.35 -8.13 -2.35
CA ARG A 85 -5.87 -8.17 -0.97
C ARG A 85 -4.49 -7.54 -0.89
N ILE A 86 -4.20 -6.93 0.25
CA ILE A 86 -2.86 -6.42 0.56
C ILE A 86 -1.99 -7.59 1.02
N ILE A 87 -0.78 -7.66 0.46
CA ILE A 87 0.22 -8.68 0.81
C ILE A 87 1.51 -8.06 1.37
N CYS A 88 1.73 -6.78 1.12
CA CYS A 88 2.88 -6.03 1.60
C CYS A 88 2.47 -4.58 1.83
N ILE A 89 2.93 -3.99 2.93
CA ILE A 89 2.98 -2.54 3.10
C ILE A 89 4.43 -2.17 3.40
N GLY A 90 5.05 -1.41 2.51
CA GLY A 90 6.36 -0.80 2.71
C GLY A 90 6.21 0.56 3.37
N VAL A 91 7.13 0.86 4.30
CA VAL A 91 7.24 2.20 4.88
C VAL A 91 8.69 2.65 4.96
N HIS A 92 8.91 3.96 4.83
CA HIS A 92 10.21 4.58 5.01
C HIS A 92 10.10 5.92 5.75
N TRP A 93 10.77 6.03 6.90
CA TRP A 93 10.88 7.27 7.67
C TRP A 93 12.02 8.11 7.13
N VAL A 94 11.67 9.26 6.53
CA VAL A 94 12.62 10.11 5.80
C VAL A 94 13.71 10.64 6.73
N GLU A 95 13.34 11.16 7.90
CA GLU A 95 14.30 11.78 8.83
C GLU A 95 15.21 10.75 9.52
N LEU A 96 14.80 9.48 9.57
CA LEU A 96 15.55 8.41 10.22
C LEU A 96 16.35 7.54 9.23
N ASP A 97 16.18 7.76 7.93
CA ASP A 97 16.65 6.88 6.85
C ASP A 97 16.41 5.39 7.18
N ARG A 98 15.20 5.10 7.67
CA ARG A 98 14.83 3.77 8.14
C ARG A 98 13.63 3.27 7.38
N SER A 99 13.70 2.02 6.93
CA SER A 99 12.59 1.34 6.27
C SER A 99 12.07 0.18 7.12
N ARG A 100 10.80 -0.13 6.96
CA ARG A 100 10.16 -1.34 7.51
C ARG A 100 9.13 -1.85 6.53
N VAL A 101 8.89 -3.15 6.56
CA VAL A 101 7.86 -3.81 5.76
C VAL A 101 6.92 -4.61 6.66
N TYR A 102 5.64 -4.63 6.28
CA TYR A 102 4.61 -5.48 6.89
C TYR A 102 4.19 -6.52 5.85
N CYS A 103 4.60 -7.78 6.06
CA CYS A 103 4.29 -8.92 5.20
C CYS A 103 3.87 -10.11 6.07
N GLN A 104 2.57 -10.24 6.33
CA GLN A 104 1.98 -11.36 7.04
C GLN A 104 1.08 -12.15 6.10
N SER A 105 0.95 -13.46 6.33
CA SER A 105 0.03 -14.32 5.59
C SER A 105 -1.44 -13.95 5.82
N ASP A 106 -1.76 -13.51 7.04
CA ASP A 106 -3.06 -12.97 7.41
C ASP A 106 -3.08 -11.45 7.19
N GLU A 107 -3.93 -10.99 6.27
CA GLU A 107 -4.08 -9.56 5.93
C GLU A 107 -4.60 -8.74 7.11
N ARG A 108 -5.47 -9.31 7.96
CA ARG A 108 -6.00 -8.63 9.14
C ARG A 108 -4.87 -8.37 10.15
N GLU A 109 -3.98 -9.33 10.33
CA GLU A 109 -2.78 -9.16 11.18
C GLU A 109 -1.84 -8.10 10.61
N LEU A 110 -1.59 -8.13 9.29
CA LEU A 110 -0.79 -7.14 8.57
C LEU A 110 -1.30 -5.72 8.83
N LEU A 111 -2.59 -5.50 8.59
CA LEU A 111 -3.24 -4.19 8.78
C LEU A 111 -3.25 -3.77 10.26
N ALA A 112 -3.50 -4.69 11.18
CA ALA A 112 -3.52 -4.38 12.61
C ALA A 112 -2.14 -3.92 13.11
N ASN A 113 -1.07 -4.61 12.67
CA ASN A 113 0.30 -4.24 13.00
C ASN A 113 0.68 -2.88 12.41
N PHE A 114 0.37 -2.66 11.13
CA PHE A 114 0.57 -1.36 10.48
C PHE A 114 -0.12 -0.24 11.26
N TRP A 115 -1.43 -0.34 11.50
CA TRP A 115 -2.18 0.72 12.16
C TRP A 115 -1.79 0.94 13.63
N SER A 116 -1.40 -0.12 14.34
CA SER A 116 -0.85 -0.02 15.70
C SER A 116 0.40 0.85 15.73
N ASP A 117 1.35 0.57 14.84
CA ASP A 117 2.62 1.30 14.81
C ASP A 117 2.42 2.75 14.36
N ILE A 118 1.59 2.99 13.34
CA ILE A 118 1.27 4.35 12.89
C ILE A 118 0.53 5.14 13.98
N GLY A 119 -0.35 4.50 14.75
CA GLY A 119 -1.05 5.13 15.87
C GLY A 119 -0.11 5.54 17.02
N GLN A 120 0.98 4.81 17.23
CA GLN A 120 2.00 5.14 18.24
C GLN A 120 2.96 6.23 17.74
N ILE A 121 3.43 6.10 16.50
CA ILE A 121 4.43 7.00 15.92
C ILE A 121 3.83 8.37 15.57
N ARG A 122 2.57 8.39 15.11
CA ARG A 122 1.83 9.58 14.67
C ARG A 122 2.64 10.46 13.68
N PRO A 123 2.94 9.97 12.46
CA PRO A 123 3.59 10.78 11.44
C PRO A 123 2.81 12.08 11.17
N GLN A 124 3.52 13.19 10.99
CA GLN A 124 2.92 14.49 10.69
C GLN A 124 2.49 14.58 9.22
N ARG A 125 3.30 14.02 8.33
CA ARG A 125 3.13 14.00 6.89
C ARG A 125 3.30 12.58 6.34
N PHE A 126 2.43 12.23 5.42
CA PHE A 126 2.52 11.03 4.61
C PHE A 126 2.98 11.39 3.20
N VAL A 127 3.79 10.53 2.61
CA VAL A 127 4.30 10.67 1.25
C VAL A 127 4.02 9.38 0.50
N THR A 128 3.50 9.47 -0.72
CA THR A 128 3.23 8.30 -1.57
C THR A 128 3.53 8.65 -3.03
N PHE A 129 3.65 7.64 -3.88
CA PHE A 129 3.59 7.82 -5.33
C PHE A 129 2.23 7.31 -5.83
N ASN A 130 1.30 8.19 -6.21
CA ASN A 130 -0.08 7.85 -6.61
C ASN A 130 -1.00 7.31 -5.48
N GLY A 131 -0.54 7.30 -4.23
CA GLY A 131 -1.29 6.73 -3.11
C GLY A 131 -2.51 7.48 -2.60
N LYS A 132 -2.75 8.72 -3.02
CA LYS A 132 -4.08 9.34 -2.84
C LYS A 132 -5.15 8.69 -3.70
N SER A 133 -4.75 8.21 -4.88
CA SER A 133 -5.65 7.56 -5.84
C SER A 133 -5.67 6.04 -5.69
N PHE A 134 -4.71 5.47 -4.96
CA PHE A 134 -4.55 4.03 -4.83
C PHE A 134 -4.34 3.58 -3.38
N ASP A 135 -3.12 3.70 -2.84
CA ASP A 135 -2.68 3.10 -1.57
C ASP A 135 -3.63 3.33 -0.39
N PHE A 136 -3.86 4.59 0.01
CA PHE A 136 -4.67 4.87 1.20
C PHE A 136 -6.15 4.55 1.03
N PRO A 137 -6.81 4.89 -0.10
CA PRO A 137 -8.14 4.37 -0.39
C PRO A 137 -8.23 2.84 -0.27
N TYR A 138 -7.23 2.13 -0.80
CA TYR A 138 -7.15 0.68 -0.77
C TYR A 138 -7.02 0.15 0.67
N ILE A 139 -6.03 0.65 1.43
CA ILE A 139 -5.80 0.29 2.84
C ILE A 139 -7.06 0.54 3.67
N ASN A 140 -7.72 1.69 3.49
CA ASN A 140 -8.91 2.05 4.25
C ASN A 140 -10.08 1.09 3.99
N ILE A 141 -10.34 0.76 2.72
CA ILE A 141 -11.41 -0.18 2.35
C ILE A 141 -11.07 -1.59 2.85
N ARG A 142 -9.83 -2.06 2.68
CA ARG A 142 -9.40 -3.37 3.20
C ARG A 142 -9.48 -3.44 4.72
N SER A 143 -9.11 -2.37 5.42
CA SER A 143 -9.25 -2.27 6.88
C SER A 143 -10.72 -2.39 7.31
N ALA A 144 -11.63 -1.74 6.58
CA ALA A 144 -13.06 -1.86 6.84
C ALA A 144 -13.58 -3.28 6.59
N ILE A 145 -13.19 -3.91 5.47
CA ILE A 145 -13.56 -5.30 5.14
C ILE A 145 -13.04 -6.27 6.22
N MET A 146 -11.81 -6.08 6.69
CA MET A 146 -11.16 -6.93 7.71
C MET A 146 -11.53 -6.58 9.15
N GLY A 147 -12.36 -5.55 9.37
CA GLY A 147 -12.75 -5.08 10.69
C GLY A 147 -11.58 -4.59 11.55
N VAL A 148 -10.54 -4.03 10.91
CA VAL A 148 -9.39 -3.42 11.58
C VAL A 148 -9.64 -1.92 11.76
N PRO A 149 -9.61 -1.41 13.00
CA PRO A 149 -9.85 0.01 13.26
C PRO A 149 -8.68 0.87 12.78
N VAL A 150 -8.99 1.95 12.07
CA VAL A 150 -8.02 2.97 11.67
C VAL A 150 -7.95 4.05 12.78
N PRO A 151 -6.76 4.45 13.24
CA PRO A 151 -6.62 5.52 14.23
C PRO A 151 -7.20 6.85 13.71
N ARG A 152 -8.09 7.48 14.49
CA ARG A 152 -8.78 8.73 14.09
C ARG A 152 -7.80 9.85 13.73
N ASP A 153 -6.73 9.99 14.50
CA ASP A 153 -5.72 11.04 14.32
C ASP A 153 -4.93 10.87 13.01
N VAL A 154 -4.98 9.68 12.40
CA VAL A 154 -4.25 9.29 11.19
C VAL A 154 -5.14 9.32 9.95
N GLN A 155 -6.44 9.59 10.09
CA GLN A 155 -7.35 9.64 8.95
C GLN A 155 -6.90 10.75 7.99
N LEU A 156 -6.20 10.35 6.93
CA LEU A 156 -5.65 11.25 5.93
C LEU A 156 -6.78 11.82 5.12
N ASP A 157 -6.78 13.13 4.99
CA ASP A 157 -7.66 13.80 4.06
C ASP A 157 -7.21 13.46 2.64
N THR A 158 -7.96 12.60 1.95
CA THR A 158 -7.71 12.23 0.54
C THR A 158 -8.23 13.29 -0.44
N ARG A 159 -8.62 14.48 0.05
CA ARG A 159 -9.01 15.61 -0.81
C ARG A 159 -7.88 15.98 -1.78
N ARG A 160 -8.30 16.16 -3.03
CA ARG A 160 -7.47 16.26 -4.24
C ARG A 160 -6.53 17.47 -4.34
N TYR A 161 -6.38 18.30 -3.30
CA TYR A 161 -5.58 19.54 -3.38
C TYR A 161 -4.80 19.90 -2.11
N SER A 162 -4.83 19.06 -1.07
CA SER A 162 -4.00 19.30 0.13
C SER A 162 -2.72 18.48 0.06
N THR A 163 -1.56 19.14 0.06
CA THR A 163 -0.23 18.53 0.14
C THR A 163 0.33 18.49 1.55
N GLU A 164 -0.33 19.15 2.51
CA GLU A 164 0.21 19.38 3.85
C GLU A 164 0.33 18.10 4.68
N ARG A 165 -0.76 17.34 4.77
CA ARG A 165 -0.83 16.07 5.51
C ARG A 165 -0.41 14.88 4.66
N HIS A 166 -0.72 14.92 3.36
CA HIS A 166 -0.43 13.85 2.41
C HIS A 166 0.14 14.45 1.12
N PHE A 167 1.44 14.28 0.93
CA PHE A 167 2.15 14.68 -0.28
C PHE A 167 2.17 13.51 -1.27
N ASP A 168 1.35 13.57 -2.31
CA ASP A 168 1.41 12.59 -3.40
C ASP A 168 2.36 13.09 -4.49
N VAL A 169 3.51 12.42 -4.63
CA VAL A 169 4.57 12.80 -5.56
C VAL A 169 4.06 12.85 -7.00
N ARG A 170 3.25 11.86 -7.41
CA ARG A 170 2.74 11.79 -8.78
C ARG A 170 1.76 12.93 -9.03
N GLU A 171 0.83 13.16 -8.11
CA GLU A 171 -0.17 14.24 -8.21
C GLU A 171 0.49 15.61 -8.44
N VAL A 172 1.54 15.91 -7.67
CA VAL A 172 2.32 17.14 -7.77
C VAL A 172 3.04 17.23 -9.11
N LEU A 173 3.72 16.16 -9.54
CA LEU A 173 4.49 16.14 -10.79
C LEU A 173 3.63 16.24 -12.05
N VAL A 174 2.41 15.69 -12.00
CA VAL A 174 1.43 15.84 -13.10
C VAL A 174 0.62 17.13 -12.98
N ASN A 175 0.86 17.95 -11.96
CA ASN A 175 0.14 19.20 -11.70
C ASN A 175 -1.39 19.01 -11.66
N TYR A 176 -1.84 17.95 -10.98
CA TYR A 176 -3.26 17.59 -10.86
C TYR A 176 -3.98 17.29 -12.20
N ASP A 177 -3.26 17.26 -13.32
CA ASP A 177 -3.79 16.95 -14.64
C ASP A 177 -4.08 15.44 -14.76
N ARG A 178 -5.36 15.11 -14.93
CA ARG A 178 -5.83 13.73 -15.07
C ARG A 178 -5.36 13.04 -16.35
N TYR A 179 -4.94 13.79 -17.36
CA TYR A 179 -4.50 13.25 -18.64
C TYR A 179 -3.00 13.00 -18.68
N ARG A 180 -2.22 13.75 -17.90
CA ARG A 180 -0.78 13.57 -17.82
C ARG A 180 -0.46 12.32 -16.99
N LYS A 181 0.34 11.43 -17.58
CA LYS A 181 0.76 10.16 -16.98
C LYS A 181 2.28 10.15 -16.77
N GLY A 182 2.73 9.26 -15.90
CA GLY A 182 4.13 9.02 -15.57
C GLY A 182 4.22 7.95 -14.48
N THR A 183 5.17 7.03 -14.64
CA THR A 183 5.50 5.98 -13.66
C THR A 183 6.55 6.49 -12.68
N LEU A 184 6.73 5.80 -11.55
CA LEU A 184 7.80 6.11 -10.60
C LEU A 184 9.15 6.08 -11.30
N GLU A 185 9.42 5.02 -12.05
CA GLU A 185 10.63 4.85 -12.87
C GLU A 185 10.88 6.03 -13.81
N PHE A 186 9.85 6.49 -14.55
CA PHE A 186 9.97 7.64 -15.45
C PHE A 186 10.44 8.90 -14.71
N PHE A 187 9.83 9.21 -13.56
CA PHE A 187 10.21 10.40 -12.81
C PHE A 187 11.56 10.22 -12.10
N CYS A 188 11.90 9.03 -11.63
CA CYS A 188 13.23 8.76 -11.10
C CYS A 188 14.32 9.07 -12.13
N GLU A 189 14.15 8.63 -13.38
CA GLU A 189 15.10 8.90 -14.46
C GLU A 189 15.23 10.40 -14.74
N ILE A 190 14.11 11.12 -14.84
CA ILE A 190 14.11 12.58 -15.08
C ILE A 190 14.83 13.36 -13.97
N PHE A 191 14.69 12.93 -12.71
CA PHE A 191 15.26 13.62 -11.56
C PHE A 191 16.65 13.08 -11.14
N GLY A 192 17.19 12.12 -11.88
CA GLY A 192 18.47 11.47 -11.58
C GLY A 192 18.47 10.71 -10.25
N VAL A 193 17.33 10.10 -9.89
CA VAL A 193 17.19 9.21 -8.73
C VAL A 193 17.44 7.78 -9.21
N PRO A 194 18.30 7.00 -8.54
CA PRO A 194 18.44 5.58 -8.83
C PRO A 194 17.08 4.87 -8.71
N SER A 195 16.55 4.40 -9.84
CA SER A 195 15.34 3.57 -9.86
C SER A 195 15.64 2.16 -9.33
N PRO A 196 14.72 1.51 -8.59
CA PRO A 196 14.83 0.11 -8.21
C PRO A 196 14.96 -0.80 -9.45
N LYS A 197 16.15 -1.34 -9.70
CA LYS A 197 16.39 -2.31 -10.79
C LYS A 197 16.17 -3.73 -10.31
N ASN A 198 14.92 -4.12 -10.04
CA ASN A 198 14.65 -5.42 -9.41
C ASN A 198 13.86 -6.40 -10.28
N GLY A 199 13.52 -6.05 -11.54
CA GLY A 199 12.82 -6.94 -12.47
C GLY A 199 11.35 -7.25 -12.12
N ILE A 200 10.93 -6.91 -10.90
CA ILE A 200 9.54 -6.90 -10.45
C ILE A 200 8.90 -5.57 -10.85
N ASN A 201 7.67 -5.64 -11.32
CA ASN A 201 6.79 -4.49 -11.48
C ASN A 201 5.39 -4.89 -11.01
N GLY A 202 4.49 -3.92 -10.83
CA GLY A 202 3.14 -4.20 -10.31
C GLY A 202 2.34 -5.28 -11.06
N ARG A 203 2.66 -5.60 -12.33
CA ARG A 203 1.99 -6.70 -13.06
C ARG A 203 2.52 -8.08 -12.69
N THR A 204 3.79 -8.19 -12.30
CA THR A 204 4.44 -9.47 -11.98
C THR A 204 4.32 -9.86 -10.51
N VAL A 205 3.89 -8.95 -9.63
CA VAL A 205 3.69 -9.19 -8.19
C VAL A 205 2.84 -10.44 -7.92
N GLY A 206 1.77 -10.64 -8.70
CA GLY A 206 0.92 -11.83 -8.59
C GLY A 206 1.65 -13.15 -8.85
N ASP A 207 2.62 -13.17 -9.77
CA ASP A 207 3.41 -14.36 -10.09
C ASP A 207 4.41 -14.68 -8.98
N TYR A 208 5.09 -13.66 -8.46
CA TYR A 208 5.99 -13.80 -7.30
C TYR A 208 5.23 -14.28 -6.07
N PHE A 209 4.01 -13.78 -5.85
CA PHE A 209 3.18 -14.20 -4.74
C PHE A 209 2.79 -15.68 -4.85
N LYS A 210 2.35 -16.14 -6.03
CA LYS A 210 2.07 -17.56 -6.32
C LYS A 210 3.30 -18.45 -6.14
N ALA A 211 4.49 -17.92 -6.44
CA ALA A 211 5.76 -18.60 -6.23
C ALA A 211 6.25 -18.58 -4.76
N GLY A 212 5.50 -17.97 -3.84
CA GLY A 212 5.88 -17.84 -2.42
C GLY A 212 7.04 -16.87 -2.17
N GLN A 213 7.36 -16.01 -3.14
CA GLN A 213 8.51 -15.10 -3.14
C GLN A 213 8.19 -13.76 -2.45
N LEU A 214 7.68 -13.84 -1.21
CA LEU A 214 7.29 -12.66 -0.42
C LEU A 214 8.47 -11.76 -0.07
N GLU A 215 9.67 -12.32 0.11
CA GLU A 215 10.86 -11.53 0.41
C GLU A 215 11.23 -10.59 -0.75
N GLN A 216 11.13 -11.07 -1.98
CA GLN A 216 11.41 -10.27 -3.18
C GLN A 216 10.37 -9.15 -3.36
N ILE A 217 9.09 -9.45 -3.08
CA ILE A 217 8.01 -8.45 -3.07
C ILE A 217 8.28 -7.38 -2.00
N ALA A 218 8.68 -7.79 -0.80
CA ALA A 218 9.03 -6.88 0.28
C ALA A 218 10.22 -5.98 -0.09
N GLN A 219 11.28 -6.54 -0.68
CA GLN A 219 12.43 -5.78 -1.15
C GLN A 219 12.07 -4.78 -2.25
N TYR A 220 11.19 -5.18 -3.18
CA TYR A 220 10.67 -4.31 -4.23
C TYR A 220 9.89 -3.12 -3.64
N CYS A 221 8.89 -3.37 -2.79
CA CYS A 221 8.08 -2.34 -2.14
C CYS A 221 8.93 -1.38 -1.29
N LEU A 222 9.94 -1.89 -0.58
CA LEU A 222 10.89 -1.05 0.16
C LEU A 222 11.76 -0.17 -0.75
N ALA A 223 12.12 -0.67 -1.93
CA ALA A 223 12.89 0.10 -2.90
C ALA A 223 12.04 1.22 -3.52
N ASP A 224 10.77 0.95 -3.82
CA ASP A 224 9.81 1.96 -4.30
C ASP A 224 9.56 3.04 -3.23
N CYS A 225 9.46 2.66 -1.95
CA CYS A 225 9.43 3.63 -0.83
C CYS A 225 10.65 4.54 -0.80
N ARG A 226 11.87 3.99 -0.99
CA ARG A 226 13.11 4.78 -0.99
C ARG A 226 13.18 5.72 -2.19
N ALA A 227 12.84 5.24 -3.38
CA ALA A 227 12.80 6.05 -4.59
C ALA A 227 11.78 7.20 -4.47
N THR A 228 10.62 6.91 -3.89
CA THR A 228 9.58 7.91 -3.59
C THR A 228 10.09 8.95 -2.57
N SER A 229 10.83 8.53 -1.54
CA SER A 229 11.49 9.43 -0.57
C SER A 229 12.44 10.41 -1.26
N GLU A 230 13.31 9.90 -2.14
CA GLU A 230 14.29 10.71 -2.88
C GLU A 230 13.63 11.75 -3.80
N LEU A 231 12.56 11.35 -4.51
CA LEU A 231 11.76 12.28 -5.30
C LEU A 231 11.11 13.36 -4.41
N TYR A 232 10.52 12.96 -3.28
CA TYR A 232 9.95 13.91 -2.33
C TYR A 232 10.99 14.91 -1.82
N LEU A 233 12.20 14.47 -1.45
CA LEU A 233 13.27 15.34 -0.97
C LEU A 233 13.68 16.39 -2.00
N LYS A 234 13.68 16.03 -3.30
CA LYS A 234 13.93 16.97 -4.40
C LYS A 234 12.78 17.96 -4.60
N LEU A 235 11.53 17.57 -4.30
CA LEU A 235 10.33 18.36 -4.60
C LEU A 235 9.83 19.22 -3.43
N ARG A 236 10.08 18.84 -2.18
CA ARG A 236 9.45 19.44 -0.98
C ARG A 236 9.69 20.95 -0.82
N ASN A 237 10.77 21.48 -1.39
CA ASN A 237 11.06 22.92 -1.33
C ASN A 237 10.33 23.73 -2.41
N TYR A 238 9.82 23.06 -3.44
CA TYR A 238 9.07 23.68 -4.55
C TYR A 238 7.56 23.62 -4.32
N TYR A 239 7.08 22.66 -3.53
CA TYR A 239 5.67 22.42 -3.25
C TYR A 239 5.48 22.33 -1.74
N ARG A 240 4.80 23.32 -1.15
CA ARG A 240 4.54 23.39 0.30
C ARG A 240 3.33 22.53 0.68
#